data_AF-A0A958WIM4-F1
#
_entry.id   AF-A0A958WIM4-F1
#
_cell.length_a   1.000
_cell.length_b   1.000
_cell.length_c   1.000
_cell.angle_alpha   90.00
_cell.angle_beta   90.00
_cell.angle_gamma   90.00
#
_symmetry.space_group_name_H-M   'P 1'
#
loop_
_entity.id
_entity.type
_entity.pdbx_description
1 polymer ?
#
loop_
_entity_poly.entity_id
_entity_poly.type
_entity_poly.pdbx_seq_one_letter_code
_entity_poly.pdbx_strand_id
1 'polypeptide(L)' 'MKLVDVLLLSLTVVFIIVGAYEVMTVGLGSAYWAIMLSLVLFFAYSIRKRSA' A
#
# COMPACT_ATOMS: atom_id res chain seq x y z
N MET A 1 17.47 -5.90 -7.38
CA MET A 1 16.39 -4.90 -7.26
C MET A 1 15.65 -4.88 -8.58
N LYS A 2 14.56 -5.62 -8.69
CA LYS A 2 13.81 -5.72 -9.95
C LYS A 2 12.89 -4.50 -10.05
N LEU A 3 12.69 -3.99 -11.27
CA LEU A 3 11.78 -2.87 -11.56
C LEU A 3 10.41 -3.04 -10.86
N VAL A 4 9.97 -4.29 -10.78
CA VAL A 4 8.72 -4.72 -10.13
C VAL A 4 8.70 -4.43 -8.63
N ASP A 5 9.84 -4.55 -7.94
CA ASP A 5 9.90 -4.33 -6.49
C ASP A 5 9.80 -2.83 -6.17
N VAL A 6 10.37 -1.98 -7.02
CA VAL A 6 10.25 -0.51 -6.92
C VAL A 6 8.82 -0.08 -7.22
N LEU A 7 8.20 -0.62 -8.27
CA LEU A 7 6.80 -0.34 -8.60
C LEU A 7 5.86 -0.75 -7.46
N LEU A 8 6.04 -1.94 -6.88
CA LEU A 8 5.24 -2.41 -5.72
C LEU A 8 5.39 -1.47 -4.52
N LEU A 9 6.62 -1.05 -4.22
CA LEU A 9 6.89 -0.14 -3.10
C LEU A 9 6.25 1.23 -3.36
N SER A 10 6.43 1.80 -4.55
CA SER A 10 5.82 3.08 -4.91
C SER A 10 4.30 3.03 -4.85
N LEU A 11 3.67 1.96 -5.36
CA LEU A 11 2.23 1.79 -5.32
C LEU A 11 1.72 1.68 -3.87
N THR A 12 2.43 0.94 -3.02
CA THR A 12 2.14 0.85 -1.59
C THR A 12 2.10 2.23 -0.94
N VAL A 13 3.11 3.06 -1.19
CA VAL A 13 3.19 4.42 -0.63
C VAL A 13 2.04 5.30 -1.11
N VAL A 14 1.67 5.21 -2.39
CA VAL A 14 0.52 5.97 -2.93
C VAL A 14 -0.77 5.62 -2.19
N PHE A 15 -1.05 4.32 -1.98
CA PHE A 15 -2.25 3.89 -1.25
C PHE A 15 -2.23 4.29 0.23
N ILE A 16 -1.06 4.36 0.87
CA ILE A 16 -0.92 4.89 2.23
C ILE A 16 -1.30 6.37 2.27
N ILE A 17 -0.81 7.17 1.33
CA ILE A 17 -1.09 8.62 1.28
C ILE A 17 -2.59 8.85 1.04
N VAL A 18 -3.19 8.13 0.08
CA VAL A 18 -4.63 8.22 -0.20
C VAL A 18 -5.45 7.76 1.00
N GLY A 19 -5.08 6.65 1.64
CA GLY A 19 -5.75 6.16 2.84
C GLY A 19 -5.66 7.16 4.00
N ALA A 20 -4.50 7.77 4.22
CA ALA A 20 -4.33 8.80 5.24
C ALA A 20 -5.21 10.03 4.97
N TYR A 21 -5.26 10.48 3.72
CA TYR A 21 -6.15 11.57 3.31
C TYR A 21 -7.62 11.21 3.55
N GLU A 22 -8.07 10.04 3.09
CA GLU A 22 -9.44 9.55 3.29
C GLU A 22 -9.81 9.45 4.77
N VAL A 23 -8.89 8.97 5.63
CA VAL A 23 -9.13 8.94 7.09
C VAL A 23 -9.37 10.34 7.63
N MET A 24 -8.62 11.32 7.14
CA MET A 24 -8.73 12.71 7.60
C MET A 24 -9.97 13.43 7.06
N THR A 25 -10.47 13.07 5.87
CA THR A 25 -11.56 13.80 5.21
C THR A 25 -12.93 13.14 5.31
N VAL A 26 -12.98 11.80 5.18
CA VAL A 26 -14.23 11.03 5.10
C VAL A 26 -14.37 10.07 6.29
N GLY A 27 -13.27 9.79 6.98
CA GLY A 27 -13.22 8.91 8.14
C GLY A 27 -12.82 7.47 7.79
N LEU A 28 -12.64 6.65 8.83
CA LEU A 28 -12.09 5.29 8.72
C LEU A 28 -12.92 4.33 7.88
N GLY A 29 -14.25 4.51 7.84
CA GLY A 29 -15.15 3.62 7.09
C GLY A 29 -14.87 3.65 5.58
N SER A 30 -14.71 4.85 5.01
CA SER A 30 -14.35 5.02 3.61
C SER A 30 -12.88 4.69 3.38
N ALA A 31 -11.97 5.10 4.27
CA ALA A 31 -10.54 4.86 4.09
C ALA A 31 -10.13 3.37 4.15
N TYR A 32 -10.98 2.50 4.69
CA TYR A 32 -10.68 1.08 4.95
C TYR A 32 -10.16 0.35 3.70
N TRP A 33 -10.74 0.60 2.53
CA TRP A 33 -10.34 -0.08 1.29
C TRP A 33 -8.93 0.34 0.84
N ALA A 34 -8.59 1.63 0.95
CA ALA A 34 -7.28 2.15 0.58
C ALA A 34 -6.18 1.64 1.52
N ILE A 35 -6.48 1.60 2.82
CA ILE A 35 -5.58 1.03 3.83
C ILE A 35 -5.38 -0.47 3.59
N MET A 36 -6.45 -1.24 3.34
CA MET A 36 -6.35 -2.66 3.02
C MET A 36 -5.51 -2.92 1.76
N LEU A 37 -5.69 -2.13 0.69
CA LEU A 37 -4.87 -2.24 -0.52
C LEU A 37 -3.39 -1.96 -0.24
N SER A 38 -3.09 -0.95 0.56
CA SER A 38 -1.70 -0.66 0.94
C SER A 38 -1.05 -1.82 1.70
N LEU A 39 -1.79 -2.45 2.62
CA LEU A 39 -1.34 -3.63 3.37
C LEU A 39 -1.07 -4.81 2.46
N VAL A 40 -1.97 -5.12 1.53
CA VAL A 40 -1.80 -6.22 0.56
C VAL A 40 -0.55 -5.99 -0.30
N LEU A 41 -0.36 -4.78 -0.82
CA LEU A 41 0.81 -4.45 -1.65
C LEU A 41 2.11 -4.51 -0.84
N PHE A 42 2.09 -4.05 0.41
CA PHE A 42 3.23 -4.13 1.31
C PHE A 42 3.60 -5.59 1.64
N PHE A 43 2.60 -6.43 1.92
CA PHE A 43 2.84 -7.85 2.15
C PHE A 43 3.33 -8.55 0.89
N ALA A 44 2.78 -8.26 -0.28
CA ALA A 44 3.25 -8.79 -1.55
C ALA A 44 4.72 -8.42 -1.83
N TYR A 45 5.10 -7.16 -1.55
CA TYR A 45 6.49 -6.71 -1.59
C TYR A 45 7.37 -7.48 -0.58
N SER A 46 6.92 -7.61 0.66
CA SER A 46 7.66 -8.28 1.74
C SER A 46 7.91 -9.76 1.46
N ILE A 47 6.88 -10.47 0.97
CA ILE A 47 6.99 -11.88 0.56
C ILE A 47 7.96 -12.02 -0.61
N ARG A 48 7.84 -11.20 -1.66
CA ARG A 48 8.77 -11.24 -2.80
C ARG A 48 10.21 -10.97 -2.38
N LYS A 49 10.42 -10.04 -1.45
CA LYS A 49 11.76 -9.70 -0.95
C LYS A 49 12.35 -10.80 -0.07
N ARG A 50 11.52 -11.55 0.66
CA ARG A 50 11.96 -12.71 1.46
C ARG A 50 12.22 -13.96 0.63
N SER A 51 11.53 -14.14 -0.49
CA SER A 51 11.66 -15.32 -1.35
C SER A 51 12.72 -15.19 -2.46
N ALA A 52 13.39 -14.05 -2.58
CA ALA A 52 14.37 -13.76 -3.64
C ALA A 52 15.82 -13.73 -3.13
#